data_AF-A0A072UPH9-F1
#
_entry.id   AF-A0A072UPH9-F1
#
_cell.length_a   1.000
_cell.length_b   1.000
_cell.length_c   1.000
_cell.angle_alpha   90.00
_cell.angle_beta   90.00
_cell.angle_gamma   90.00
#
_symmetry.space_group_name_H-M   'P 1'
#
loop_
_entity.id
_entity.type
_entity.pdbx_description
1 polymer ?
#
loop_
_entity_poly.entity_id
_entity_poly.type
_entity_poly.pdbx_seq_one_letter_code
_entity_poly.pdbx_strand_id
1 'polypeptide(L)'
;MEVKQKKNEVSEEAKEKISERLSNVENLWFPRAQQSTATLPSQRKSIFHSLLTRDPSLFLERYGSNLTSTELTEFETLKEDYEINWHLTRLRSVLTPTTEELRRKAVVAKNRRRAYLDRLIVGGVYFSEEAMREREAYLHYEYVGKFQDRFGRRMARPGERWSDTLLRRCEEAVIVAKIRGEQERIGVPRSEWIGNEGLQEEEEEEEEEEEEEEEDDDDVEKDETVEQIHVPQPDVSDNGTSDPARMRHDVTNNGTSDPARARQDPTLSSEELEDRMNQFTYIMQQKFLLGEDHEHVDYTKIDNDETLDDHWQREANIDAEERYFADD
;
A
#
# COMPACT_ATOMS: atom_id res chain seq x y z
N MET A 1 14.65 -20.07 69.00
CA MET A 1 15.20 -20.33 67.65
C MET A 1 14.17 -19.81 66.64
N GLU A 2 14.13 -18.51 66.39
CA GLU A 2 13.08 -17.87 65.56
C GLU A 2 13.68 -16.72 64.72
N VAL A 3 14.74 -17.01 63.94
CA VAL A 3 15.41 -15.97 63.12
C VAL A 3 15.64 -16.44 61.67
N LYS A 4 14.84 -17.40 61.16
CA LYS A 4 15.06 -17.96 59.80
C LYS A 4 13.83 -17.99 58.89
N GLN A 5 12.90 -17.03 59.01
CA GLN A 5 11.76 -16.92 58.09
C GLN A 5 11.62 -15.57 57.37
N LYS A 6 12.50 -14.59 57.60
CA LYS A 6 12.36 -13.23 57.06
C LYS A 6 12.88 -13.00 55.63
N LYS A 7 13.12 -14.04 54.84
CA LYS A 7 13.82 -13.90 53.55
C LYS A 7 12.93 -13.85 52.30
N ASN A 8 11.64 -14.16 52.42
CA ASN A 8 10.75 -14.29 51.26
C ASN A 8 9.52 -13.37 51.41
N GLU A 9 9.72 -12.09 51.70
CA GLU A 9 8.62 -11.12 51.73
C GLU A 9 9.06 -9.81 51.07
N VAL A 10 8.17 -9.22 50.27
CA VAL A 10 8.36 -7.87 49.73
C VAL A 10 8.54 -6.88 50.89
N SER A 11 9.46 -5.93 50.76
CA SER A 11 9.70 -4.90 51.79
C SER A 11 8.40 -4.19 52.16
N GLU A 12 8.12 -4.05 53.46
CA GLU A 12 6.92 -3.33 53.95
C GLU A 12 6.89 -1.88 53.44
N GLU A 13 8.05 -1.23 53.31
CA GLU A 13 8.16 0.10 52.72
C GLU A 13 7.72 0.13 51.24
N ALA A 14 8.00 -0.95 50.50
CA ALA A 14 7.58 -1.08 49.10
C ALA A 14 6.07 -1.33 49.01
N LYS A 15 5.50 -2.18 49.88
CA LYS A 15 4.05 -2.42 49.94
C LYS A 15 3.26 -1.14 50.22
N GLU A 16 3.74 -0.31 51.15
CA GLU A 16 3.17 0.98 51.48
C GLU A 16 3.21 1.96 50.29
N LYS A 17 4.38 2.12 49.65
CA LYS A 17 4.55 3.00 48.49
C LYS A 17 3.67 2.59 47.30
N ILE A 18 3.66 1.29 46.96
CA ILE A 18 2.85 0.76 45.85
C ILE A 18 1.37 0.98 46.14
N SER A 19 0.91 0.66 47.36
CA SER A 19 -0.50 0.80 47.75
C SER A 19 -0.95 2.26 47.75
N GLU A 20 -0.09 3.17 48.19
CA GLU A 20 -0.36 4.61 48.19
C GLU A 20 -0.46 5.16 46.78
N ARG A 21 0.52 4.84 45.90
CA ARG A 21 0.48 5.28 44.50
C ARG A 21 -0.78 4.75 43.79
N LEU A 22 -1.05 3.45 43.88
CA LEU A 22 -2.21 2.84 43.22
C LEU A 22 -3.54 3.37 43.78
N SER A 23 -3.60 3.75 45.05
CA SER A 23 -4.82 4.33 45.62
C SER A 23 -5.27 5.63 44.94
N ASN A 24 -4.32 6.38 44.38
CA ASN A 24 -4.56 7.64 43.68
C ASN A 24 -4.84 7.45 42.18
N VAL A 25 -4.64 6.24 41.63
CA VAL A 25 -4.91 5.96 40.22
C VAL A 25 -6.42 5.79 40.01
N GLU A 26 -6.94 6.47 39.00
CA GLU A 26 -8.36 6.41 38.63
C GLU A 26 -8.65 5.18 37.76
N ASN A 27 -9.91 4.73 37.75
CA ASN A 27 -10.40 3.62 36.93
C ASN A 27 -9.77 2.24 37.18
N LEU A 28 -9.19 2.02 38.36
CA LEU A 28 -8.78 0.67 38.77
C LEU A 28 -10.01 -0.21 39.04
N TRP A 29 -9.97 -1.42 38.50
CA TRP A 29 -11.03 -2.39 38.71
C TRP A 29 -10.97 -2.99 40.12
N PHE A 30 -12.12 -3.05 40.79
CA PHE A 30 -12.29 -3.71 42.08
C PHE A 30 -13.41 -4.76 42.00
N PRO A 31 -13.23 -5.94 42.62
CA PRO A 31 -14.29 -6.92 42.79
C PRO A 31 -15.55 -6.29 43.40
N ARG A 32 -16.74 -6.76 43.00
CA ARG A 32 -18.03 -6.20 43.45
C ARG A 32 -18.15 -6.09 44.98
N ALA A 33 -17.60 -7.06 45.72
CA ALA A 33 -17.59 -7.04 47.18
C ALA A 33 -16.77 -5.90 47.80
N GLN A 34 -15.81 -5.35 47.07
CA GLN A 34 -14.89 -4.29 47.52
C GLN A 34 -15.21 -2.92 46.93
N GLN A 35 -16.18 -2.82 46.01
CA GLN A 35 -16.55 -1.56 45.35
C GLN A 35 -17.10 -0.51 46.34
N SER A 36 -17.91 -0.94 47.32
CA SER A 36 -18.46 -0.05 48.35
C SER A 36 -17.37 0.52 49.28
N THR A 37 -16.29 -0.22 49.47
CA THR A 37 -15.13 0.14 50.29
C THR A 37 -13.98 0.74 49.47
N ALA A 38 -14.14 0.91 48.16
CA ALA A 38 -13.11 1.46 47.27
C ALA A 38 -13.46 2.88 46.80
N THR A 39 -14.31 3.60 47.54
CA THR A 39 -14.72 4.97 47.21
C THR A 39 -13.66 5.99 47.62
N LEU A 40 -13.01 5.78 48.78
CA LEU A 40 -11.97 6.66 49.31
C LEU A 40 -10.56 6.11 49.03
N PRO A 41 -9.58 6.97 48.68
CA PRO A 41 -8.19 6.56 48.47
C PRO A 41 -7.57 5.84 49.68
N SER A 42 -7.87 6.29 50.90
CA SER A 42 -7.39 5.64 52.13
C SER A 42 -7.89 4.20 52.28
N GLN A 43 -9.12 3.92 51.87
CA GLN A 43 -9.69 2.57 51.91
C GLN A 43 -9.11 1.70 50.78
N ARG A 44 -8.91 2.25 49.59
CA ARG A 44 -8.19 1.57 48.48
C ARG A 44 -6.79 1.17 48.89
N LYS A 45 -6.06 2.06 49.54
CA LYS A 45 -4.71 1.80 50.07
C LYS A 45 -4.71 0.59 51.01
N SER A 46 -5.66 0.53 51.95
CA SER A 46 -5.81 -0.61 52.86
C SER A 46 -6.11 -1.93 52.12
N ILE A 47 -6.96 -1.90 51.09
CA ILE A 47 -7.27 -3.08 50.27
C ILE A 47 -6.00 -3.59 49.56
N PHE A 48 -5.25 -2.71 48.88
CA PHE A 48 -4.01 -3.09 48.20
C PHE A 48 -2.96 -3.63 49.15
N HIS A 49 -2.76 -2.95 50.29
CA HIS A 49 -1.82 -3.40 51.31
C HIS A 49 -2.20 -4.79 51.83
N SER A 50 -3.49 -5.02 52.14
CA SER A 50 -3.96 -6.33 52.60
C SER A 50 -3.75 -7.44 51.57
N LEU A 51 -3.91 -7.10 50.28
CA LEU A 51 -3.75 -8.07 49.18
C LEU A 51 -2.27 -8.39 48.95
N LEU A 52 -1.39 -7.38 48.97
CA LEU A 52 0.06 -7.55 48.87
C LEU A 52 0.65 -8.38 50.02
N THR A 53 0.08 -8.27 51.23
CA THR A 53 0.52 -9.08 52.36
C THR A 53 0.01 -10.52 52.27
N ARG A 54 -1.22 -10.73 51.80
CA ARG A 54 -1.85 -12.05 51.80
C ARG A 54 -1.48 -12.90 50.58
N ASP A 55 -1.52 -12.30 49.39
CA ASP A 55 -1.38 -13.00 48.11
C ASP A 55 -0.78 -12.07 47.04
N PRO A 56 0.58 -12.02 46.96
CA PRO A 56 1.29 -11.23 45.97
C PRO A 56 1.03 -11.68 44.51
N SER A 57 0.81 -12.98 44.27
CA SER A 57 0.52 -13.51 42.92
C SER A 57 -0.76 -12.92 42.36
N LEU A 58 -1.85 -12.99 43.13
CA LEU A 58 -3.15 -12.47 42.73
C LEU A 58 -3.16 -10.94 42.61
N PHE A 59 -2.31 -10.26 43.38
CA PHE A 59 -2.07 -8.83 43.20
C PHE A 59 -1.42 -8.54 41.83
N LEU A 60 -0.37 -9.27 41.46
CA LEU A 60 0.32 -9.10 40.18
C LEU A 60 -0.56 -9.44 38.97
N GLU A 61 -1.42 -10.46 39.08
CA GLU A 61 -2.39 -10.80 38.04
C GLU A 61 -3.34 -9.63 37.73
N ARG A 62 -3.88 -8.98 38.78
CA ARG A 62 -4.92 -7.95 38.65
C ARG A 62 -4.39 -6.55 38.42
N TYR A 63 -3.32 -6.21 39.12
CA TYR A 63 -2.81 -4.83 39.19
C TYR A 63 -1.41 -4.68 38.62
N GLY A 64 -0.76 -5.78 38.21
CA GLY A 64 0.61 -5.78 37.73
C GLY A 64 0.86 -4.91 36.50
N SER A 65 -0.14 -4.75 35.62
CA SER A 65 -0.04 -3.88 34.43
C SER A 65 0.08 -2.39 34.78
N ASN A 66 -0.30 -1.99 36.00
CA ASN A 66 -0.24 -0.61 36.48
C ASN A 66 1.02 -0.33 37.32
N LEU A 67 1.91 -1.31 37.46
CA LEU A 67 3.16 -1.20 38.23
C LEU A 67 4.29 -0.63 37.37
N THR A 68 5.21 0.10 38.01
CA THR A 68 6.43 0.59 37.35
C THR A 68 7.54 -0.46 37.39
N SER A 69 8.57 -0.31 36.54
CA SER A 69 9.72 -1.22 36.51
C SER A 69 10.44 -1.31 37.88
N THR A 70 10.55 -0.19 38.59
CA THR A 70 11.14 -0.13 39.94
C THR A 70 10.29 -0.84 41.00
N GLU A 71 8.97 -0.88 40.83
CA GLU A 71 8.09 -1.60 41.75
C GLU A 71 8.13 -3.10 41.47
N LEU A 72 8.26 -3.50 40.20
CA LEU A 72 8.44 -4.90 39.81
C LEU A 72 9.78 -5.48 40.27
N THR A 73 10.79 -4.66 40.59
CA THR A 73 12.04 -5.17 41.17
C THR A 73 11.89 -5.61 42.62
N GLU A 74 10.93 -5.05 43.36
CA GLU A 74 10.69 -5.39 44.78
C GLU A 74 10.16 -6.83 44.95
N PHE A 75 9.47 -7.34 43.93
CA PHE A 75 8.97 -8.72 43.88
C PHE A 75 10.03 -9.75 43.46
N GLU A 76 11.25 -9.34 43.09
CA GLU A 76 12.31 -10.30 42.74
C GLU A 76 12.71 -11.22 43.89
N THR A 77 12.51 -10.74 45.11
CA THR A 77 12.73 -11.50 46.35
C THR A 77 11.83 -12.74 46.43
N LEU A 78 10.72 -12.75 45.69
CA LEU A 78 9.71 -13.83 45.62
C LEU A 78 9.80 -14.65 44.32
N LYS A 79 10.92 -14.60 43.58
CA LYS A 79 11.13 -15.38 42.34
C LYS A 79 11.07 -16.90 42.53
N GLU A 80 11.16 -17.39 43.77
CA GLU A 80 11.06 -18.82 44.07
C GLU A 80 9.66 -19.37 43.77
N ASP A 81 8.61 -18.52 43.85
CA ASP A 81 7.26 -18.89 43.49
C ASP A 81 7.06 -18.82 41.97
N TYR A 82 6.61 -19.93 41.37
CA TYR A 82 6.41 -20.04 39.92
C TYR A 82 5.44 -18.99 39.38
N GLU A 83 4.30 -18.79 40.05
CA GLU A 83 3.26 -17.84 39.60
C GLU A 83 3.79 -16.40 39.59
N ILE A 84 4.46 -15.99 40.67
CA ILE A 84 5.06 -14.66 40.79
C ILE A 84 6.11 -14.48 39.71
N ASN A 85 7.01 -15.45 39.53
CA ASN A 85 8.03 -15.39 38.50
C ASN A 85 7.44 -15.31 37.07
N TRP A 86 6.36 -16.05 36.80
CA TRP A 86 5.65 -15.99 35.53
C TRP A 86 5.04 -14.60 35.29
N HIS A 87 4.34 -14.05 36.28
CA HIS A 87 3.77 -12.71 36.20
C HIS A 87 4.85 -11.64 36.03
N LEU A 88 5.95 -11.71 36.77
CA LEU A 88 7.07 -10.77 36.65
C LEU A 88 7.70 -10.82 35.26
N THR A 89 7.96 -12.02 34.75
CA THR A 89 8.51 -12.22 33.41
C THR A 89 7.57 -11.63 32.35
N ARG A 90 6.27 -11.96 32.44
CA ARG A 90 5.24 -11.45 31.53
C ARG A 90 5.15 -9.93 31.57
N LEU A 91 5.05 -9.34 32.75
CA LEU A 91 4.93 -7.89 32.93
C LEU A 91 6.17 -7.15 32.43
N ARG A 92 7.37 -7.68 32.68
CA ARG A 92 8.62 -7.12 32.13
C ARG A 92 8.67 -7.21 30.61
N SER A 93 8.25 -8.32 30.02
CA SER A 93 8.20 -8.47 28.56
C SER A 93 7.22 -7.50 27.87
N VAL A 94 6.31 -6.90 28.63
CA VAL A 94 5.36 -5.87 28.18
C VAL A 94 5.91 -4.47 28.43
N LEU A 95 6.41 -4.20 29.64
CA LEU A 95 6.90 -2.88 30.06
C LEU A 95 8.28 -2.52 29.49
N THR A 96 9.19 -3.48 29.47
CA THR A 96 10.57 -3.33 28.97
C THR A 96 10.95 -4.57 28.16
N PRO A 97 10.42 -4.71 26.93
CA PRO A 97 10.77 -5.83 26.06
C PRO A 97 12.28 -5.86 25.82
N THR A 98 12.91 -7.00 26.05
CA THR A 98 14.32 -7.18 25.69
C THR A 98 14.49 -7.22 24.17
N THR A 99 15.69 -6.92 23.67
CA THR A 99 15.99 -7.00 22.23
C THR A 99 15.72 -8.39 21.66
N GLU A 100 16.02 -9.44 22.43
CA GLU A 100 15.72 -10.83 22.08
C GLU A 100 14.22 -11.11 22.04
N GLU A 101 13.44 -10.59 22.98
CA GLU A 101 11.98 -10.74 22.96
C GLU A 101 11.33 -9.98 21.80
N LEU A 102 11.80 -8.78 21.48
CA LEU A 102 11.37 -8.03 20.30
C LEU A 102 11.69 -8.81 19.01
N ARG A 103 12.89 -9.38 18.94
CA ARG A 103 13.29 -10.23 17.82
C ARG A 103 12.39 -11.47 17.71
N ARG A 104 12.10 -12.15 18.82
CA ARG A 104 11.18 -13.29 18.84
C ARG A 104 9.77 -12.90 18.39
N LYS A 105 9.23 -11.79 18.90
CA LYS A 105 7.92 -11.26 18.48
C LYS A 105 7.91 -10.93 16.98
N ALA A 106 8.96 -10.30 16.47
CA ALA A 106 9.09 -9.99 15.04
C ALA A 106 9.18 -11.26 14.17
N VAL A 107 9.91 -12.29 14.63
CA VAL A 107 9.98 -13.59 13.94
C VAL A 107 8.61 -14.27 13.94
N VAL A 108 7.92 -14.31 15.08
CA VAL A 108 6.57 -14.88 15.18
C VAL A 108 5.61 -14.15 14.25
N ALA A 109 5.60 -12.82 14.25
CA ALA A 109 4.77 -12.01 13.35
C ALA A 109 5.09 -12.32 11.87
N LYS A 110 6.38 -12.36 11.50
CA LYS A 110 6.79 -12.69 10.12
C LYS A 110 6.34 -14.09 9.70
N ASN A 111 6.43 -15.07 10.60
CA ASN A 111 5.99 -16.44 10.35
C ASN A 111 4.46 -16.50 10.18
N ARG A 112 3.70 -15.83 11.06
CA ARG A 112 2.23 -15.74 10.96
C ARG A 112 1.79 -15.06 9.67
N ARG A 113 2.42 -13.94 9.31
CA ARG A 113 2.19 -13.26 8.03
C ARG A 113 2.47 -14.18 6.85
N ARG A 114 3.56 -14.94 6.87
CA ARG A 114 3.87 -15.90 5.80
C ARG A 114 2.82 -17.01 5.68
N ALA A 115 2.37 -17.59 6.79
CA ALA A 115 1.28 -18.56 6.78
C ALA A 115 -0.03 -17.96 6.24
N TYR A 116 -0.32 -16.69 6.55
CA TYR A 116 -1.48 -16.00 6.01
C TYR A 116 -1.33 -15.67 4.52
N LEU A 117 -0.12 -15.28 4.08
CA LEU A 117 0.20 -15.06 2.68
C LEU A 117 -0.06 -16.31 1.85
N ASP A 118 0.32 -17.50 2.33
CA ASP A 118 0.07 -18.75 1.62
C ASP A 118 -1.46 -19.00 1.46
N ARG A 119 -2.26 -18.69 2.49
CA ARG A 119 -3.73 -18.70 2.38
C ARG A 119 -4.25 -17.73 1.32
N LEU A 120 -3.69 -16.52 1.24
CA LEU A 120 -4.07 -15.51 0.25
C LEU A 120 -3.69 -15.93 -1.18
N ILE A 121 -2.53 -16.56 -1.36
CA ILE A 121 -2.10 -17.09 -2.67
C ILE A 121 -3.08 -18.16 -3.14
N VAL A 122 -3.46 -19.11 -2.29
CA VAL A 122 -4.44 -20.14 -2.63
C VAL A 122 -5.81 -19.53 -2.96
N GLY A 123 -6.19 -18.47 -2.25
CA GLY A 123 -7.42 -17.73 -2.53
C GLY A 123 -7.41 -16.96 -3.86
N GLY A 124 -6.24 -16.57 -4.38
CA GLY A 124 -6.05 -15.96 -5.69
C GLY A 124 -6.57 -14.52 -5.87
N VAL A 125 -7.42 -14.01 -4.98
CA VAL A 125 -8.04 -12.68 -5.12
C VAL A 125 -7.05 -11.56 -4.77
N TYR A 126 -6.35 -11.69 -3.63
CA TYR A 126 -5.52 -10.60 -3.08
C TYR A 126 -4.27 -10.30 -3.91
N PHE A 127 -3.64 -11.35 -4.46
CA PHE A 127 -2.48 -11.26 -5.35
C PHE A 127 -2.88 -11.39 -6.83
N SER A 128 -4.14 -11.12 -7.17
CA SER A 128 -4.53 -10.95 -8.58
C SER A 128 -3.89 -9.68 -9.14
N GLU A 129 -3.58 -9.67 -10.44
CA GLU A 129 -3.01 -8.50 -11.11
C GLU A 129 -3.84 -7.25 -10.86
N GLU A 130 -5.16 -7.36 -11.00
CA GLU A 130 -6.09 -6.23 -10.80
C GLU A 130 -6.03 -5.69 -9.37
N ALA A 131 -6.12 -6.56 -8.36
CA ALA A 131 -6.04 -6.13 -6.97
C ALA A 131 -4.67 -5.52 -6.64
N MET A 132 -3.57 -6.08 -7.15
CA MET A 132 -2.24 -5.52 -6.93
C MET A 132 -2.04 -4.17 -7.63
N ARG A 133 -2.57 -4.03 -8.85
CA ARG A 133 -2.55 -2.77 -9.62
C ARG A 133 -3.32 -1.66 -8.92
N GLU A 134 -4.46 -1.96 -8.29
CA GLU A 134 -5.23 -0.96 -7.57
C GLU A 134 -4.51 -0.42 -6.33
N ARG A 135 -3.80 -1.29 -5.62
CA ARG A 135 -3.01 -0.95 -4.43
C ARG A 135 -1.72 -0.21 -4.80
N GLU A 136 -0.99 -0.73 -5.78
CA GLU A 136 0.36 -0.28 -6.15
C GLU A 136 0.44 0.06 -7.64
N ALA A 137 -0.34 1.07 -8.03
CA ALA A 137 -0.55 1.46 -9.43
C ALA A 137 0.74 1.84 -10.16
N TYR A 138 1.61 2.63 -9.51
CA TYR A 138 2.87 3.07 -10.12
C TYR A 138 3.85 1.91 -10.31
N LEU A 139 3.98 1.06 -9.30
CA LEU A 139 4.83 -0.13 -9.36
C LEU A 139 4.35 -1.10 -10.43
N HIS A 140 3.04 -1.34 -10.53
CA HIS A 140 2.46 -2.15 -11.62
C HIS A 140 2.80 -1.56 -12.98
N TYR A 141 2.64 -0.24 -13.15
CA TYR A 141 2.97 0.43 -14.40
C TYR A 141 4.44 0.23 -14.79
N GLU A 142 5.37 0.40 -13.84
CA GLU A 142 6.80 0.28 -14.11
C GLU A 142 7.21 -1.15 -14.53
N TYR A 143 6.63 -2.17 -13.90
CA TYR A 143 7.01 -3.57 -14.16
C TYR A 143 6.26 -4.16 -15.35
N VAL A 144 4.95 -3.92 -15.43
CA VAL A 144 4.04 -4.59 -16.36
C VAL A 144 3.32 -3.58 -17.26
N GLY A 145 2.70 -2.55 -16.68
CA GLY A 145 1.77 -1.68 -17.39
C GLY A 145 2.38 -0.90 -18.57
N LYS A 146 3.67 -0.54 -18.53
CA LYS A 146 4.36 0.14 -19.64
C LYS A 146 4.60 -0.74 -20.88
N PHE A 147 4.53 -2.06 -20.70
CA PHE A 147 4.71 -3.06 -21.77
C PHE A 147 3.38 -3.67 -22.22
N GLN A 148 2.33 -3.52 -21.42
CA GLN A 148 0.98 -3.87 -21.81
C GLN A 148 0.43 -2.81 -22.78
N ASP A 149 -0.08 -3.29 -23.90
CA ASP A 149 -0.55 -2.49 -25.04
C ASP A 149 -1.38 -1.26 -24.63
N ARG A 150 -0.82 -0.07 -24.86
CA ARG A 150 -1.44 1.24 -24.58
C ARG A 150 -2.74 1.43 -25.38
N PHE A 151 -2.84 0.82 -26.56
CA PHE A 151 -4.02 0.96 -27.43
C PHE A 151 -5.19 0.10 -26.94
N GLY A 152 -4.93 -1.12 -26.46
CA GLY A 152 -5.95 -2.02 -25.89
C GLY A 152 -6.59 -1.54 -24.57
N ARG A 153 -5.98 -0.53 -23.92
CA ARG A 153 -6.50 0.15 -22.72
C ARG A 153 -7.16 1.51 -23.02
N ARG A 154 -6.88 2.14 -24.17
CA ARG A 154 -7.47 3.44 -24.55
C ARG A 154 -8.65 3.33 -25.51
N MET A 155 -8.68 2.33 -26.39
CA MET A 155 -9.72 2.19 -27.41
C MET A 155 -10.84 1.23 -27.01
N ALA A 156 -12.02 1.40 -27.62
CA ALA A 156 -13.15 0.48 -27.48
C ALA A 156 -12.78 -0.89 -28.07
N ARG A 157 -13.02 -1.98 -27.33
CA ARG A 157 -12.77 -3.32 -27.84
C ARG A 157 -13.87 -3.71 -28.83
N PRO A 158 -13.57 -4.45 -29.92
CA PRO A 158 -14.60 -4.92 -30.84
C PRO A 158 -15.69 -5.70 -30.11
N GLY A 159 -16.94 -5.22 -30.18
CA GLY A 159 -18.10 -5.85 -29.53
C GLY A 159 -18.41 -5.39 -28.09
N GLU A 160 -17.62 -4.48 -27.53
CA GLU A 160 -17.86 -3.88 -26.20
C GLU A 160 -18.94 -2.79 -26.28
N ARG A 161 -19.83 -2.69 -25.28
CA ARG A 161 -20.80 -1.59 -25.21
C ARG A 161 -20.08 -0.32 -24.82
N TRP A 162 -20.57 0.83 -25.30
CA TRP A 162 -19.99 2.12 -24.93
C TRP A 162 -20.03 2.38 -23.42
N SER A 163 -21.05 1.87 -22.70
CA SER A 163 -21.12 1.91 -21.23
C SER A 163 -19.90 1.28 -20.57
N ASP A 164 -19.46 0.14 -21.09
CA ASP A 164 -18.38 -0.66 -20.51
C ASP A 164 -17.03 -0.01 -20.83
N THR A 165 -16.90 0.55 -22.04
CA THR A 165 -15.74 1.36 -22.43
C THR A 165 -15.61 2.61 -21.57
N LEU A 166 -16.71 3.31 -21.28
CA LEU A 166 -16.69 4.50 -20.42
C LEU A 166 -16.28 4.15 -18.99
N LEU A 167 -16.87 3.08 -18.43
CA LEU A 167 -16.55 2.63 -17.07
C LEU A 167 -15.05 2.31 -16.95
N ARG A 168 -14.51 1.55 -17.91
CA ARG A 168 -13.09 1.19 -17.97
C ARG A 168 -12.18 2.41 -18.11
N ARG A 169 -12.57 3.43 -18.90
CA ARG A 169 -11.80 4.68 -19.02
C ARG A 169 -11.81 5.49 -17.72
N CYS A 170 -12.94 5.55 -17.04
CA CYS A 170 -13.03 6.19 -15.72
C CYS A 170 -12.14 5.48 -14.69
N GLU A 171 -12.16 4.15 -14.67
CA GLU A 171 -11.29 3.34 -13.81
C GLU A 171 -9.80 3.58 -14.13
N GLU A 172 -9.41 3.55 -15.41
CA GLU A 172 -8.03 3.82 -15.83
C GLU A 172 -7.60 5.25 -15.48
N ALA A 173 -8.49 6.24 -15.60
CA ALA A 173 -8.20 7.63 -15.22
C ALA A 173 -7.89 7.76 -13.72
N VAL A 174 -8.59 7.01 -12.86
CA VAL A 174 -8.29 6.95 -11.42
C VAL A 174 -6.91 6.34 -11.18
N ILE A 175 -6.57 5.28 -11.90
CA ILE A 175 -5.24 4.65 -11.81
C ILE A 175 -4.14 5.62 -12.26
N VAL A 176 -4.32 6.32 -13.39
CA VAL A 176 -3.36 7.32 -13.87
C VAL A 176 -3.21 8.48 -12.89
N ALA A 177 -4.28 8.93 -12.24
CA ALA A 177 -4.20 9.95 -11.19
C ALA A 177 -3.38 9.48 -9.98
N LYS A 178 -3.57 8.23 -9.53
CA LYS A 178 -2.74 7.63 -8.46
C LYS A 178 -1.26 7.57 -8.84
N ILE A 179 -0.98 7.12 -10.06
CA ILE A 179 0.37 7.08 -10.64
C ILE A 179 1.00 8.47 -10.63
N ARG A 180 0.26 9.50 -11.04
CA ARG A 180 0.76 10.89 -11.10
C ARG A 180 1.11 11.42 -9.71
N GLY A 181 0.25 11.21 -8.72
CA GLY A 181 0.54 11.61 -7.33
C GLY A 181 1.81 10.94 -6.78
N GLU A 182 2.03 9.67 -7.16
CA GLU A 182 3.24 8.94 -6.77
C GLU A 182 4.50 9.46 -7.49
N GLN A 183 4.40 9.78 -8.79
CA GLN A 183 5.47 10.39 -9.58
C GLN A 183 5.88 11.76 -9.00
N GLU A 184 4.90 12.58 -8.60
CA GLU A 184 5.14 13.87 -7.94
C GLU A 184 5.87 13.69 -6.61
N ARG A 185 5.41 12.75 -5.77
CA ARG A 185 6.03 12.45 -4.46
C ARG A 185 7.49 11.98 -4.59
N ILE A 186 7.81 11.24 -5.64
CA ILE A 186 9.18 10.75 -5.93
C ILE A 186 10.04 11.84 -6.60
N GLY A 187 9.42 12.88 -7.16
CA GLY A 187 10.11 13.98 -7.84
C GLY A 187 10.46 13.69 -9.30
N VAL A 188 9.67 12.85 -9.97
CA VAL A 188 9.82 12.56 -11.40
C VAL A 188 9.52 13.84 -12.19
N PRO A 189 10.37 14.24 -13.17
CA PRO A 189 10.10 15.41 -14.01
C PRO A 189 8.75 15.33 -14.72
N ARG A 190 8.04 16.47 -14.83
CA ARG A 190 6.69 16.52 -15.43
C ARG A 190 6.65 15.99 -16.88
N SER A 191 7.74 16.16 -17.63
CA SER A 191 7.90 15.65 -19.00
C SER A 191 7.87 14.12 -19.09
N GLU A 192 8.15 13.41 -17.98
CA GLU A 192 8.12 11.95 -17.90
C GLU A 192 6.84 11.41 -17.23
N TRP A 193 5.87 12.30 -16.95
CA TRP A 193 4.63 11.90 -16.33
C TRP A 193 3.75 11.11 -17.29
N ILE A 194 3.09 10.11 -16.73
CA ILE A 194 2.21 9.22 -17.50
C ILE A 194 0.92 9.98 -17.83
N GLY A 195 0.47 9.87 -19.07
CA GLY A 195 -0.69 10.60 -19.58
C GLY A 195 -0.45 12.09 -19.83
N ASN A 196 0.81 12.56 -19.83
CA ASN A 196 1.15 13.89 -20.33
C ASN A 196 1.05 13.99 -21.88
N GLU A 197 0.81 12.87 -22.57
CA GLU A 197 0.58 12.81 -24.01
C GLU A 197 -0.63 13.64 -24.44
N GLY A 198 -1.73 13.63 -23.66
CA GLY A 198 -2.91 14.45 -24.00
C GLY A 198 -2.75 15.94 -23.72
N LEU A 199 -1.90 16.32 -22.76
CA LEU A 199 -1.53 17.72 -22.53
C LEU A 199 -0.56 18.24 -23.58
N GLN A 200 0.29 17.35 -24.11
CA GLN A 200 1.22 17.67 -25.18
C GLN A 200 0.48 17.75 -26.52
N GLU A 201 -0.53 16.90 -26.75
CA GLU A 201 -1.46 17.03 -27.88
C GLU A 201 -2.31 18.32 -27.78
N GLU A 202 -2.83 18.68 -26.59
CA GLU A 202 -3.55 19.96 -26.39
C GLU A 202 -2.63 21.20 -26.53
N GLU A 203 -1.39 21.15 -26.01
CA GLU A 203 -0.39 22.22 -26.20
C GLU A 203 0.07 22.33 -27.65
N GLU A 204 0.23 21.20 -28.37
CA GLU A 204 0.56 21.19 -29.81
C GLU A 204 -0.63 21.70 -30.66
N GLU A 205 -1.87 21.36 -30.32
CA GLU A 205 -3.08 21.91 -30.96
C GLU A 205 -3.23 23.42 -30.69
N GLU A 206 -2.95 23.91 -29.47
CA GLU A 206 -2.93 25.35 -29.16
C GLU A 206 -1.79 26.08 -29.92
N GLU A 207 -0.60 25.49 -30.04
CA GLU A 207 0.49 26.06 -30.85
C GLU A 207 0.16 26.09 -32.36
N GLU A 208 -0.49 25.05 -32.90
CA GLU A 208 -0.97 25.03 -34.30
C GLU A 208 -2.08 26.08 -34.53
N GLU A 209 -3.02 26.25 -33.59
CA GLU A 209 -4.03 27.33 -33.66
C GLU A 209 -3.39 28.73 -33.60
N GLU A 210 -2.37 28.95 -32.75
CA GLU A 210 -1.63 30.22 -32.70
C GLU A 210 -0.83 30.48 -34.00
N GLU A 211 -0.23 29.46 -34.62
CA GLU A 211 0.46 29.59 -35.92
C GLU A 211 -0.52 29.89 -37.08
N GLU A 212 -1.73 29.30 -37.09
CA GLU A 212 -2.77 29.64 -38.07
C GLU A 212 -3.32 31.07 -37.90
N GLU A 213 -3.42 31.59 -36.66
CA GLU A 213 -3.85 32.98 -36.42
C GLU A 213 -2.79 34.03 -36.84
N GLU A 214 -1.49 33.73 -36.72
CA GLU A 214 -0.40 34.62 -37.17
C GLU A 214 -0.24 34.65 -38.70
N GLU A 215 -0.61 33.59 -39.45
CA GLU A 215 -0.60 33.59 -40.92
C GLU A 215 -1.73 34.42 -41.56
N ASP A 216 -2.85 34.65 -40.84
CA ASP A 216 -4.00 35.42 -41.34
C ASP A 216 -3.86 36.95 -41.15
N ASP A 217 -2.90 37.42 -40.32
CA ASP A 217 -2.68 38.85 -40.01
C ASP A 217 -1.65 39.54 -40.95
N ASP A 218 -1.02 38.78 -41.87
CA ASP A 218 0.03 39.28 -42.78
C ASP A 218 -0.50 39.74 -44.17
N ASP A 219 -1.81 39.69 -44.44
CA ASP A 219 -2.39 40.06 -45.74
C ASP A 219 -3.19 41.39 -45.74
N VAL A 220 -2.65 42.43 -45.08
CA VAL A 220 -3.26 43.78 -45.10
C VAL A 220 -2.25 44.88 -45.51
N GLU A 221 -2.35 45.23 -46.80
CA GLU A 221 -2.01 46.48 -47.52
C GLU A 221 -0.65 46.66 -48.23
N LYS A 222 -0.71 46.70 -49.58
CA LYS A 222 -0.63 47.96 -50.39
C LYS A 222 -0.76 47.68 -51.90
N ASP A 223 -1.73 48.30 -52.59
CA ASP A 223 -1.53 49.58 -53.29
C ASP A 223 -2.79 50.06 -54.06
N GLU A 224 -3.10 51.35 -53.95
CA GLU A 224 -4.16 52.11 -54.64
C GLU A 224 -3.60 52.65 -55.99
N THR A 225 -4.24 52.77 -57.17
CA THR A 225 -5.39 53.61 -57.54
C THR A 225 -5.61 53.58 -59.08
N VAL A 226 -6.88 53.41 -59.49
CA VAL A 226 -7.70 54.10 -60.55
C VAL A 226 -7.20 54.26 -62.01
N GLU A 227 -7.93 53.66 -62.96
CA GLU A 227 -8.56 54.39 -64.10
C GLU A 227 -9.72 53.61 -64.77
N GLN A 228 -10.77 54.35 -65.15
CA GLN A 228 -12.03 53.90 -65.78
C GLN A 228 -11.86 53.66 -67.30
N ILE A 229 -12.68 52.78 -67.90
CA ILE A 229 -13.56 53.05 -69.09
C ILE A 229 -14.22 51.75 -69.65
N HIS A 230 -15.55 51.83 -69.78
CA HIS A 230 -16.51 51.17 -70.73
C HIS A 230 -16.94 49.69 -70.68
N VAL A 231 -18.18 49.51 -70.17
CA VAL A 231 -19.39 48.85 -70.73
C VAL A 231 -19.26 47.59 -71.61
N PRO A 232 -19.89 46.45 -71.23
CA PRO A 232 -20.21 45.35 -72.14
C PRO A 232 -21.65 45.42 -72.66
N GLN A 233 -21.82 45.19 -73.97
CA GLN A 233 -23.09 44.82 -74.60
C GLN A 233 -23.16 43.27 -74.71
N PRO A 234 -24.34 42.64 -74.59
CA PRO A 234 -24.49 41.21 -74.81
C PRO A 234 -24.91 40.94 -76.26
N ASP A 235 -24.37 39.90 -76.91
CA ASP A 235 -25.23 38.99 -77.67
C ASP A 235 -24.55 37.67 -78.10
N VAL A 236 -25.40 36.63 -78.06
CA VAL A 236 -25.48 35.34 -78.79
C VAL A 236 -24.25 34.58 -79.32
N SER A 237 -24.30 33.27 -78.99
CA SER A 237 -24.20 32.09 -79.87
C SER A 237 -23.04 32.01 -80.87
N ASP A 238 -22.31 30.89 -80.88
CA ASP A 238 -22.72 29.64 -81.53
C ASP A 238 -21.52 28.69 -81.65
N ASN A 239 -21.86 27.40 -81.58
CA ASN A 239 -21.18 26.19 -82.02
C ASN A 239 -19.75 26.25 -82.57
N GLY A 240 -18.92 25.36 -82.02
CA GLY A 240 -18.81 24.06 -82.68
C GLY A 240 -17.40 23.57 -83.02
N THR A 241 -17.13 22.34 -82.57
CA THR A 241 -16.24 21.30 -83.19
C THR A 241 -14.72 21.58 -83.08
N SER A 242 -13.83 20.65 -82.70
CA SER A 242 -13.83 19.19 -82.85
C SER A 242 -12.71 18.57 -81.97
N ASP A 243 -12.96 17.37 -81.45
CA ASP A 243 -12.06 16.28 -81.01
C ASP A 243 -10.81 16.03 -81.92
N PRO A 244 -9.79 15.17 -81.59
CA PRO A 244 -9.78 14.09 -80.56
C PRO A 244 -8.47 13.83 -79.76
N ALA A 245 -8.62 13.04 -78.70
CA ALA A 245 -7.71 12.00 -78.18
C ALA A 245 -6.28 12.35 -77.68
N ARG A 246 -6.03 12.08 -76.37
CA ARG A 246 -4.90 11.22 -75.95
C ARG A 246 -5.03 10.70 -74.51
N MET A 247 -4.48 9.51 -74.36
CA MET A 247 -4.56 8.53 -73.26
C MET A 247 -3.64 8.83 -72.06
N ARG A 248 -4.15 8.47 -70.86
CA ARG A 248 -3.54 7.64 -69.77
C ARG A 248 -2.45 8.20 -68.82
N HIS A 249 -2.54 7.64 -67.59
CA HIS A 249 -1.55 7.53 -66.48
C HIS A 249 -1.36 8.81 -65.65
N ASP A 250 -1.23 8.81 -64.32
CA ASP A 250 -1.12 7.74 -63.31
C ASP A 250 -1.52 8.31 -61.95
N VAL A 251 -2.09 7.46 -61.10
CA VAL A 251 -2.31 7.75 -59.68
C VAL A 251 -1.03 7.36 -58.96
N THR A 252 -0.28 8.34 -58.46
CA THR A 252 0.71 8.09 -57.42
C THR A 252 0.43 9.01 -56.24
N ASN A 253 -0.38 8.48 -55.33
CA ASN A 253 -0.28 8.75 -53.90
C ASN A 253 1.20 8.70 -53.51
N ASN A 254 1.74 9.82 -53.05
CA ASN A 254 2.97 9.83 -52.27
C ASN A 254 2.77 10.78 -51.09
N GLY A 255 1.78 10.45 -50.25
CA GLY A 255 1.84 10.81 -48.84
C GLY A 255 2.91 9.93 -48.22
N THR A 256 4.14 10.42 -48.20
CA THR A 256 5.21 9.88 -47.35
C THR A 256 4.81 10.15 -45.92
N SER A 257 3.99 9.25 -45.35
CA SER A 257 3.91 9.07 -43.92
C SER A 257 5.31 8.63 -43.47
N ASP A 258 6.08 9.57 -42.95
CA ASP A 258 7.41 9.32 -42.41
C ASP A 258 7.26 8.29 -41.26
N PRO A 259 7.78 7.05 -41.39
CA PRO A 259 7.63 6.02 -40.37
C PRO A 259 8.61 6.21 -39.19
N ALA A 260 9.28 7.37 -39.12
CA ALA A 260 10.42 7.61 -38.25
C ALA A 260 10.10 8.16 -36.85
N ARG A 261 8.83 8.39 -36.51
CA ARG A 261 8.41 8.89 -35.17
C ARG A 261 7.50 7.96 -34.37
N ALA A 262 7.31 6.71 -34.81
CA ALA A 262 6.85 5.68 -33.88
C ALA A 262 7.94 5.47 -32.83
N ARG A 263 7.81 6.12 -31.66
CA ARG A 263 8.54 5.73 -30.46
C ARG A 263 8.35 4.22 -30.39
N GLN A 264 9.44 3.47 -30.54
CA GLN A 264 9.42 2.02 -30.40
C GLN A 264 9.15 1.75 -28.94
N ASP A 265 7.88 1.79 -28.56
CA ASP A 265 7.46 1.38 -27.24
C ASP A 265 7.97 -0.06 -27.06
N PRO A 266 8.72 -0.34 -25.98
CA PRO A 266 9.32 -1.64 -25.81
C PRO A 266 8.20 -2.67 -25.72
N THR A 267 8.03 -3.46 -26.77
CA THR A 267 7.09 -4.58 -26.79
C THR A 267 7.87 -5.79 -26.33
N LEU A 268 7.56 -6.27 -25.12
CA LEU A 268 8.16 -7.50 -24.59
C LEU A 268 7.46 -8.71 -25.20
N SER A 269 8.21 -9.81 -25.31
CA SER A 269 7.61 -11.10 -25.60
C SER A 269 6.65 -11.54 -24.48
N SER A 270 5.76 -12.49 -24.78
CA SER A 270 4.82 -13.00 -23.78
C SER A 270 5.52 -13.62 -22.56
N GLU A 271 6.66 -14.29 -22.78
CA GLU A 271 7.45 -14.92 -21.73
C GLU A 271 8.12 -13.87 -20.84
N GLU A 272 8.72 -12.84 -21.44
CA GLU A 272 9.32 -11.73 -20.69
C GLU A 272 8.27 -10.93 -19.89
N LEU A 273 7.06 -10.77 -20.42
CA LEU A 273 5.96 -10.10 -19.71
C LEU A 273 5.52 -10.91 -18.48
N GLU A 274 5.46 -12.24 -18.61
CA GLU A 274 5.16 -13.15 -17.50
C GLU A 274 6.25 -13.06 -16.42
N ASP A 275 7.52 -13.03 -16.79
CA ASP A 275 8.62 -12.83 -15.85
C ASP A 275 8.51 -11.50 -15.10
N ARG A 276 8.13 -10.41 -15.80
CA ARG A 276 7.89 -9.12 -15.14
C ARG A 276 6.69 -9.14 -14.21
N MET A 277 5.62 -9.85 -14.57
CA MET A 277 4.47 -10.06 -13.69
C MET A 277 4.86 -10.85 -12.44
N ASN A 278 5.68 -11.90 -12.59
CA ASN A 278 6.18 -12.69 -11.48
C ASN A 278 7.07 -11.86 -10.55
N GLN A 279 7.93 -10.99 -11.10
CA GLN A 279 8.74 -10.05 -10.32
C GLN A 279 7.86 -9.06 -9.55
N PHE A 280 6.87 -8.47 -10.21
CA PHE A 280 5.91 -7.57 -9.57
C PHE A 280 5.18 -8.28 -8.42
N THR A 281 4.65 -9.48 -8.66
CA THR A 281 3.97 -10.30 -7.67
C THR A 281 4.88 -10.62 -6.48
N TYR A 282 6.15 -10.96 -6.74
CA TYR A 282 7.13 -11.21 -5.69
C TYR A 282 7.37 -9.98 -4.82
N ILE A 283 7.51 -8.79 -5.42
CA ILE A 283 7.66 -7.54 -4.66
C ILE A 283 6.42 -7.30 -3.79
N MET A 284 5.22 -7.48 -4.32
CA MET A 284 3.97 -7.36 -3.57
C MET A 284 3.90 -8.32 -2.39
N GLN A 285 4.34 -9.57 -2.57
CA GLN A 285 4.46 -10.55 -1.49
C GLN A 285 5.47 -10.12 -0.42
N GLN A 286 6.61 -9.54 -0.81
CA GLN A 286 7.59 -9.03 0.16
C GLN A 286 7.03 -7.83 0.94
N LYS A 287 6.40 -6.86 0.28
CA LYS A 287 5.72 -5.73 0.93
C LYS A 287 4.69 -6.21 1.94
N PHE A 288 3.94 -7.26 1.57
CA PHE A 288 2.99 -7.89 2.48
C PHE A 288 3.67 -8.45 3.74
N LEU A 289 4.78 -9.18 3.60
CA LEU A 289 5.52 -9.75 4.74
C LEU A 289 6.12 -8.67 5.64
N LEU A 290 6.60 -7.57 5.05
CA LEU A 290 7.14 -6.42 5.77
C LEU A 290 6.05 -5.65 6.54
N GLY A 291 4.78 -5.79 6.15
CA GLY A 291 3.67 -5.11 6.80
C GLY A 291 3.37 -3.74 6.22
N GLU A 292 3.80 -3.49 4.98
CA GLU A 292 3.66 -2.19 4.34
C GLU A 292 2.24 -1.97 3.78
N ASP A 293 1.47 -3.05 3.56
CA ASP A 293 0.13 -3.03 2.95
C ASP A 293 -1.00 -2.76 3.99
N HIS A 294 -0.73 -1.89 4.96
CA HIS A 294 -1.57 -1.66 6.13
C HIS A 294 -2.90 -0.94 5.82
N GLU A 295 -2.99 -0.27 4.67
CA GLU A 295 -4.21 0.36 4.17
C GLU A 295 -5.25 -0.68 3.74
N HIS A 296 -4.80 -1.86 3.32
CA HIS A 296 -5.64 -2.92 2.78
C HIS A 296 -5.73 -4.14 3.70
N VAL A 297 -4.78 -4.31 4.63
CA VAL A 297 -4.71 -5.45 5.54
C VAL A 297 -4.50 -5.01 6.98
N ASP A 298 -5.33 -5.55 7.86
CA ASP A 298 -5.18 -5.40 9.30
C ASP A 298 -4.15 -6.39 9.85
N TYR A 299 -2.87 -6.01 9.81
CA TYR A 299 -1.77 -6.81 10.34
C TYR A 299 -1.90 -7.11 11.83
N THR A 300 -2.60 -6.28 12.60
CA THR A 300 -2.77 -6.54 14.03
C THR A 300 -3.58 -7.80 14.28
N LYS A 301 -4.54 -8.12 13.41
CA LYS A 301 -5.30 -9.37 13.46
C LYS A 301 -4.43 -10.56 13.10
N ILE A 302 -3.57 -10.43 12.09
CA ILE A 302 -2.70 -11.50 11.60
C ILE A 302 -1.58 -11.79 12.61
N ASP A 303 -0.91 -10.75 13.09
CA ASP A 303 0.25 -10.87 13.98
C ASP A 303 -0.13 -11.46 15.35
N ASN A 304 -1.40 -11.33 15.76
CA ASN A 304 -1.93 -11.88 17.01
C ASN A 304 -2.75 -13.18 16.84
N ASP A 305 -2.90 -13.69 15.61
CA ASP A 305 -3.64 -14.93 15.36
C ASP A 305 -2.74 -16.15 15.62
N GLU A 306 -2.92 -16.77 16.78
CA GLU A 306 -2.19 -17.98 17.18
C GLU A 306 -2.53 -19.20 16.32
N THR A 307 -3.68 -19.23 15.62
CA THR A 307 -4.07 -20.37 14.76
C THR A 307 -3.19 -20.51 13.52
N LEU A 308 -2.42 -19.47 13.19
CA LEU A 308 -1.44 -19.49 12.11
C LEU A 308 -0.14 -20.20 12.49
N ASP A 309 0.11 -20.42 13.78
CA ASP A 309 1.34 -21.08 14.25
C ASP A 309 1.36 -22.57 13.88
N ASP A 310 0.19 -23.21 13.76
CA ASP A 310 0.04 -24.62 13.35
C ASP A 310 0.53 -24.88 11.91
N HIS A 311 0.59 -23.85 11.07
CA HIS A 311 1.11 -23.94 9.71
C HIS A 311 2.57 -24.40 9.72
N TRP A 312 3.37 -23.79 10.60
CA TRP A 312 4.80 -24.04 10.69
C TRP A 312 5.15 -25.27 11.50
N GLN A 313 4.31 -25.65 12.47
CA GLN A 313 4.54 -26.89 13.22
C GLN A 313 4.51 -28.12 12.31
N ARG A 314 3.67 -28.13 11.27
CA ARG A 314 3.62 -29.21 10.29
C ARG A 314 4.87 -29.25 9.43
N GLU A 315 5.30 -28.12 8.86
CA GLU A 315 6.51 -28.04 8.04
C GLU A 315 7.77 -28.34 8.85
N ALA A 316 7.90 -27.80 10.06
CA ALA A 316 9.05 -28.05 10.92
C ALA A 316 9.18 -29.53 11.32
N ASN A 317 8.07 -30.24 11.48
CA ASN A 317 8.09 -31.68 11.71
C ASN A 317 8.54 -32.45 10.46
N ILE A 318 8.07 -32.06 9.27
CA ILE A 318 8.49 -32.66 7.99
C ILE A 318 9.98 -32.44 7.75
N ASP A 319 10.48 -31.21 7.91
CA ASP A 319 11.90 -30.89 7.78
C ASP A 319 12.77 -31.67 8.78
N ALA A 320 12.27 -31.87 10.01
CA ALA A 320 12.95 -32.66 11.02
C ALA A 320 13.00 -34.16 10.68
N GLU A 321 11.91 -34.70 10.12
CA GLU A 321 11.84 -36.07 9.62
C GLU A 321 12.79 -36.26 8.42
N GLU A 322 12.75 -35.39 7.42
CA GLU A 322 13.64 -35.44 6.25
C GLU A 322 15.11 -35.38 6.65
N ARG A 323 15.47 -34.50 7.60
CA ARG A 323 16.83 -34.44 8.14
C ARG A 323 17.23 -35.72 8.87
N TYR A 324 16.31 -36.35 9.58
CA TYR A 324 16.55 -37.63 10.24
C TYR A 324 16.84 -38.77 9.24
N PHE A 325 16.20 -38.75 8.06
CA PHE A 325 16.45 -39.73 6.99
C PHE A 325 17.66 -39.43 6.10
N ALA A 326 18.16 -38.19 6.08
CA ALA A 326 19.34 -37.79 5.31
C ALA A 326 20.67 -38.11 6.02
N ASP A 327 20.63 -38.36 7.33
CA ASP A 327 21.78 -38.67 8.18
C ASP A 327 22.03 -40.19 8.37
N ASP A 328 21.26 -41.06 7.70
CA ASP A 328 21.44 -42.53 7.56
C ASP A 328 21.89 -42.89 6.13
#